data_AF-A0A1G7T733-F1
#
_entry.id   AF-A0A1G7T733-F1
#
_cell.length_a   1.000
_cell.length_b   1.000
_cell.length_c   1.000
_cell.angle_alpha   90.00
_cell.angle_beta   90.00
_cell.angle_gamma   90.00
#
_symmetry.space_group_name_H-M   'P 1'
#
loop_
_entity.id
_entity.type
_entity.pdbx_description
1 polymer ?
#
loop_
_entity_poly.entity_id
_entity_poly.type
_entity_poly.pdbx_seq_one_letter_code
_entity_poly.pdbx_strand_id
1 'polypeptide(L)'
;MIALLSKYPVVGTVIGIVLGFVLTQIGMAYRARLENKKTLKTVLFHLLETYYSLDRNKPGPRLDHLVRRAMSVISRQSADEAVMEQAEVKYTRALKSILATRISQEIEEISKDYQQSVLALSAIDPIQAYYLSRRSNIDQLFKTFSGLADQIPVQSPQERAEIQHSLSVVLDTLKPKIFEDSLRELEEDIKSIACSVGICTWIRAGKAVKRIQTSVDKTIVNDLEPFLKDLMPDVIEAMQSIQPFQTVATVAQPCSQVDTETTRTTDQ
;
A
#
# COMPACT_ATOMS: atom_id res chain seq x y z
N MET A 1 -49.57 31.88 41.53
CA MET A 1 -48.12 31.54 41.57
C MET A 1 -47.26 32.76 41.91
N ILE A 2 -47.49 33.92 41.27
CA ILE A 2 -46.74 35.18 41.55
C ILE A 2 -46.95 35.71 43.00
N ALA A 3 -48.14 35.57 43.58
CA ALA A 3 -48.42 36.00 44.96
C ALA A 3 -47.81 35.11 46.07
N LEU A 4 -47.37 33.89 45.75
CA LEU A 4 -46.67 32.98 46.68
C LEU A 4 -45.16 33.24 46.67
N LEU A 5 -44.63 33.73 45.55
CA LEU A 5 -43.22 34.11 45.39
C LEU A 5 -42.86 35.37 46.20
N SER A 6 -43.80 36.28 46.47
CA SER A 6 -43.52 37.47 47.30
C SER A 6 -43.39 37.17 48.79
N LYS A 7 -43.99 36.08 49.29
CA LYS A 7 -43.92 35.70 50.71
C LYS A 7 -42.60 35.05 51.11
N TYR A 8 -41.84 34.49 50.16
CA TYR A 8 -40.58 33.77 50.44
C TYR A 8 -39.49 34.13 49.42
N PRO A 9 -38.88 35.33 49.50
CA PRO A 9 -37.88 35.79 48.53
C PRO A 9 -36.65 34.86 48.43
N VAL A 10 -36.32 34.16 49.52
CA VAL A 10 -35.21 33.20 49.59
C VAL A 10 -35.43 31.99 48.66
N VAL A 11 -36.68 31.56 48.47
CA VAL A 11 -37.00 30.41 47.60
C VAL A 11 -36.68 30.74 46.13
N GLY A 12 -36.98 31.96 45.70
CA GLY A 12 -36.64 32.42 44.34
C GLY A 12 -35.13 32.43 44.08
N THR A 13 -34.34 32.91 45.06
CA THR A 13 -32.87 32.92 44.93
C THR A 13 -32.28 31.52 44.84
N VAL A 14 -32.78 30.57 45.63
CA VAL A 14 -32.30 29.17 45.60
C VAL A 14 -32.64 28.52 44.26
N ILE A 15 -33.86 28.72 43.75
CA ILE A 15 -34.27 28.19 42.43
C ILE A 15 -33.37 28.77 41.32
N GLY A 16 -33.09 30.07 41.36
CA GLY A 16 -32.21 30.72 40.38
C GLY A 16 -30.79 30.14 40.38
N ILE A 17 -30.21 29.90 41.57
CA ILE A 17 -28.88 29.29 41.72
C ILE A 17 -28.87 27.87 41.15
N VAL A 18 -29.88 27.05 41.48
CA VAL A 18 -29.98 25.67 40.99
C VAL A 18 -30.15 25.64 39.47
N LEU A 19 -31.01 26.49 38.90
CA LEU A 19 -31.17 26.60 37.44
C LEU A 19 -29.87 27.05 36.77
N GLY A 20 -29.18 28.04 37.34
CA GLY A 20 -27.88 28.50 36.82
C GLY A 20 -26.83 27.39 36.79
N PHE A 21 -26.76 26.56 37.84
CA PHE A 21 -25.86 25.41 37.89
C PHE A 21 -26.22 24.36 36.82
N VAL A 22 -27.51 24.00 36.70
CA VAL A 22 -27.97 23.02 35.71
C VAL A 22 -27.70 23.49 34.28
N LEU A 23 -27.99 24.75 33.94
CA LEU A 23 -27.69 25.30 32.62
C LEU A 23 -26.18 25.26 32.32
N THR A 24 -25.34 25.57 33.31
CA THR A 24 -23.88 25.52 33.17
C THR A 24 -23.40 24.09 32.89
N GLN A 25 -23.93 23.10 33.62
CA GLN A 25 -23.62 21.69 33.41
C GLN A 25 -24.05 21.19 32.03
N ILE A 26 -25.26 21.56 31.58
CA ILE A 26 -25.74 21.23 30.23
C ILE A 26 -24.83 21.85 29.16
N GLY A 27 -24.41 23.10 29.34
CA GLY A 27 -23.49 23.79 28.45
C GLY A 27 -22.13 23.09 28.34
N MET A 28 -21.53 22.69 29.47
CA MET A 28 -20.27 21.94 29.49
C MET A 28 -20.42 20.57 28.82
N ALA A 29 -21.49 19.84 29.12
CA ALA A 29 -21.76 18.54 28.50
C ALA A 29 -21.94 18.65 26.98
N TYR A 30 -22.60 19.71 26.49
CA TYR A 30 -22.76 19.96 25.06
C TYR A 30 -21.42 20.26 24.38
N ARG A 31 -20.57 21.10 25.01
CA ARG A 31 -19.22 21.38 24.49
C ARG A 31 -18.35 20.13 24.43
N ALA A 32 -18.34 19.32 25.48
CA ALA A 32 -17.61 18.05 25.50
C ALA A 32 -18.07 17.11 24.36
N ARG A 33 -19.38 17.02 24.11
CA ARG A 33 -19.92 16.23 22.98
C ARG A 33 -19.47 16.76 21.61
N LEU A 34 -19.35 18.08 21.46
CA LEU A 34 -18.86 18.69 20.21
C LEU A 34 -17.37 18.42 20.01
N GLU A 35 -16.56 18.53 21.06
CA GLU A 35 -15.13 18.22 21.01
C GLU A 35 -14.90 16.75 20.68
N ASN A 36 -15.62 15.83 21.33
CA ASN A 36 -15.55 14.40 21.03
C ASN A 36 -15.89 14.12 19.56
N LYS A 37 -16.92 14.79 19.01
CA LYS A 37 -17.28 14.67 17.59
C LYS A 37 -16.20 15.21 16.65
N LYS A 38 -15.45 16.24 17.04
CA LYS A 38 -14.33 16.74 16.23
C LYS A 38 -13.21 15.70 16.18
N THR A 39 -12.82 15.17 17.33
CA THR A 39 -11.78 14.13 17.41
C THR A 39 -12.19 12.87 16.65
N LEU A 40 -13.45 12.40 16.78
CA LEU A 40 -13.96 11.25 16.02
C LEU A 40 -13.90 11.49 14.49
N LYS A 41 -14.13 12.72 14.03
CA LYS A 41 -13.97 13.07 12.61
C LYS A 41 -12.51 13.03 12.16
N THR A 42 -11.59 13.49 13.00
CA THR A 42 -10.15 13.38 12.73
C THR A 42 -9.70 11.93 12.66
N VAL A 43 -10.12 11.10 13.61
CA VAL A 43 -9.87 9.64 13.59
C VAL A 43 -10.45 9.01 12.32
N LEU A 44 -11.70 9.33 11.98
CA LEU A 44 -12.34 8.84 10.75
C LEU A 44 -11.57 9.24 9.48
N PHE A 45 -11.03 10.45 9.44
CA PHE A 45 -10.24 10.94 8.31
C PHE A 45 -8.96 10.10 8.15
N HIS A 46 -8.17 9.92 9.20
CA HIS A 46 -6.96 9.11 9.12
C HIS A 46 -7.24 7.63 8.81
N LEU A 47 -8.35 7.05 9.30
CA LEU A 47 -8.74 5.69 8.92
C LEU A 47 -9.10 5.59 7.43
N LEU A 48 -9.78 6.58 6.87
CA LEU A 48 -10.08 6.62 5.44
C LEU A 48 -8.81 6.78 4.60
N GLU A 49 -7.84 7.56 5.08
CA GLU A 49 -6.53 7.73 4.45
C GLU A 49 -5.72 6.43 4.51
N THR A 50 -5.69 5.77 5.68
CA THR A 50 -5.11 4.43 5.84
C THR A 50 -5.74 3.44 4.86
N TYR A 51 -7.07 3.45 4.76
CA TYR A 51 -7.81 2.57 3.85
C TYR A 51 -7.46 2.86 2.39
N TYR A 52 -7.45 4.14 1.99
CA TYR A 52 -7.10 4.56 0.65
C TYR A 52 -5.70 4.09 0.26
N SER A 53 -4.73 4.30 1.14
CA SER A 53 -3.35 3.95 0.86
C SER A 53 -3.11 2.44 0.87
N LEU A 54 -3.77 1.68 1.75
CA LEU A 54 -3.73 0.23 1.67
C LEU A 54 -4.38 -0.26 0.36
N ASP A 55 -5.58 0.18 0.00
CA ASP A 55 -6.25 -0.24 -1.23
C ASP A 55 -5.43 0.10 -2.49
N ARG A 56 -4.74 1.24 -2.48
CA ARG A 56 -3.80 1.65 -3.53
C ARG A 56 -2.61 0.70 -3.66
N ASN A 57 -2.05 0.27 -2.53
CA ASN A 57 -0.86 -0.56 -2.46
C ASN A 57 -1.12 -2.07 -2.51
N LYS A 58 -2.36 -2.50 -2.77
CA LYS A 58 -2.73 -3.92 -2.90
C LYS A 58 -1.86 -4.63 -3.97
N PRO A 59 -1.00 -5.59 -3.59
CA PRO A 59 -0.28 -6.41 -4.56
C PRO A 59 -1.29 -7.34 -5.23
N GLY A 60 -1.44 -7.22 -6.55
CA GLY A 60 -2.46 -7.96 -7.31
C GLY A 60 -2.24 -7.80 -8.81
N PRO A 61 -3.28 -8.03 -9.65
CA PRO A 61 -3.18 -8.04 -11.12
C PRO A 61 -2.66 -6.73 -11.74
N ARG A 62 -2.54 -5.68 -10.93
CA ARG A 62 -1.98 -4.37 -11.30
C ARG A 62 -0.48 -4.44 -11.59
N LEU A 63 0.28 -5.19 -10.79
CA LEU A 63 1.73 -5.37 -11.04
C LEU A 63 1.94 -6.11 -12.36
N ASP A 64 1.14 -7.14 -12.59
CA ASP A 64 1.16 -7.93 -13.84
C ASP A 64 0.81 -7.07 -15.05
N HIS A 65 -0.17 -6.17 -14.94
CA HIS A 65 -0.49 -5.22 -16.00
C HIS A 65 0.67 -4.25 -16.30
N LEU A 66 1.37 -3.79 -15.26
CA LEU A 66 2.50 -2.89 -15.43
C LEU A 66 3.70 -3.59 -16.09
N VAL A 67 4.02 -4.80 -15.62
CA VAL A 67 5.07 -5.65 -16.20
C VAL A 67 4.71 -5.97 -17.65
N ARG A 68 3.48 -6.41 -17.94
CA ARG A 68 3.03 -6.67 -19.32
C ARG A 68 3.15 -5.43 -20.22
N ARG A 69 2.81 -4.25 -19.72
CA ARG A 69 2.92 -3.01 -20.50
C ARG A 69 4.38 -2.65 -20.77
N ALA A 70 5.26 -2.75 -19.78
CA ALA A 70 6.69 -2.56 -19.97
C ALA A 70 7.27 -3.56 -21.00
N MET A 71 6.92 -4.84 -20.85
CA MET A 71 7.33 -5.90 -21.77
C MET A 71 6.85 -5.65 -23.19
N SER A 72 5.63 -5.10 -23.37
CA SER A 72 5.10 -4.77 -24.70
C SER A 72 5.87 -3.66 -25.42
N VAL A 73 6.60 -2.82 -24.68
CA VAL A 73 7.46 -1.78 -25.27
C VAL A 73 8.82 -2.36 -25.64
N ILE A 74 9.36 -3.23 -24.78
CA ILE A 74 10.65 -3.92 -25.02
C ILE A 74 10.54 -4.91 -26.20
N SER A 75 9.43 -5.63 -26.31
CA SER A 75 9.18 -6.61 -27.39
C SER A 75 9.05 -5.97 -28.77
N ARG A 76 8.74 -4.67 -28.85
CA ARG A 76 8.75 -3.92 -30.12
C ARG A 76 10.16 -3.59 -30.59
N GLN A 77 11.16 -3.64 -29.70
CA GLN A 77 12.54 -3.24 -29.99
C GLN A 77 13.51 -4.43 -30.11
N SER A 78 13.13 -5.61 -29.61
CA SER A 78 13.98 -6.81 -29.60
C SER A 78 13.21 -8.03 -30.12
N ALA A 79 13.83 -8.81 -31.02
CA ALA A 79 13.21 -9.98 -31.66
C ALA A 79 13.63 -11.33 -31.06
N ASP A 80 14.56 -11.34 -30.11
CA ASP A 80 15.11 -12.56 -29.51
C ASP A 80 14.37 -12.93 -28.20
N GLU A 81 13.76 -14.11 -28.19
CA GLU A 81 12.93 -14.62 -27.10
C GLU A 81 13.75 -14.88 -25.82
N ALA A 82 15.02 -15.31 -25.94
CA ALA A 82 15.90 -15.53 -24.79
C ALA A 82 16.31 -14.22 -24.10
N VAL A 83 16.46 -13.14 -24.87
CA VAL A 83 16.73 -11.80 -24.36
C VAL A 83 15.50 -11.23 -23.66
N MET A 84 14.31 -11.51 -24.19
CA MET A 84 13.04 -11.09 -23.59
C MET A 84 12.81 -11.72 -22.21
N GLU A 85 13.04 -13.02 -22.06
CA GLU A 85 12.87 -13.69 -20.76
C GLU A 85 13.83 -13.13 -19.69
N GLN A 86 15.11 -12.92 -20.05
CA GLN A 86 16.06 -12.28 -19.14
C GLN A 86 15.70 -10.82 -18.81
N ALA A 87 15.18 -10.09 -19.79
CA ALA A 87 14.71 -8.72 -19.60
C ALA A 87 13.50 -8.68 -18.66
N GLU A 88 12.54 -9.59 -18.80
CA GLU A 88 11.37 -9.69 -17.93
C GLU A 88 11.74 -9.89 -16.47
N VAL A 89 12.66 -10.82 -16.21
CA VAL A 89 13.13 -11.11 -14.86
C VAL A 89 13.84 -9.89 -14.26
N LYS A 90 14.74 -9.23 -15.01
CA LYS A 90 15.45 -8.03 -14.55
C LYS A 90 14.52 -6.85 -14.35
N TYR A 91 13.53 -6.68 -15.22
CA TYR A 91 12.58 -5.57 -15.17
C TYR A 91 11.61 -5.73 -14.00
N THR A 92 11.01 -6.90 -13.87
CA THR A 92 10.14 -7.24 -12.73
C THR A 92 10.89 -7.07 -11.42
N ARG A 93 12.17 -7.46 -11.38
CA ARG A 93 13.05 -7.26 -10.23
C ARG A 93 13.30 -5.79 -9.90
N ALA A 94 13.71 -4.98 -10.89
CA ALA A 94 13.96 -3.55 -10.68
C ALA A 94 12.68 -2.83 -10.21
N LEU A 95 11.58 -3.09 -10.90
CA LEU A 95 10.27 -2.51 -10.59
C LEU A 95 9.80 -2.88 -9.18
N LYS A 96 9.90 -4.16 -8.78
CA LYS A 96 9.55 -4.61 -7.42
C LYS A 96 10.39 -3.88 -6.36
N SER A 97 11.69 -3.68 -6.58
CA SER A 97 12.57 -3.02 -5.60
C SER A 97 12.22 -1.54 -5.36
N ILE A 98 11.93 -0.80 -6.44
CA ILE A 98 11.59 0.61 -6.34
C ILE A 98 10.19 0.78 -5.73
N LEU A 99 9.25 -0.07 -6.16
CA LEU A 99 7.90 -0.06 -5.60
C LEU A 99 7.93 -0.41 -4.10
N ALA A 100 8.71 -1.42 -3.70
CA ALA A 100 8.85 -1.80 -2.30
C ALA A 100 9.38 -0.66 -1.42
N THR A 101 10.40 0.07 -1.89
CA THR A 101 10.98 1.20 -1.14
C THR A 101 9.94 2.30 -0.91
N ARG A 102 9.22 2.67 -1.96
CA ARG A 102 8.17 3.70 -1.89
C ARG A 102 6.99 3.27 -1.03
N ILE A 103 6.52 2.04 -1.23
CA ILE A 103 5.43 1.46 -0.43
C ILE A 103 5.81 1.46 1.04
N SER A 104 7.06 1.13 1.37
CA SER A 104 7.54 1.10 2.75
C SER A 104 7.49 2.48 3.41
N GLN A 105 7.96 3.52 2.72
CA GLN A 105 7.90 4.91 3.23
C GLN A 105 6.46 5.39 3.43
N GLU A 106 5.59 5.20 2.44
CA GLU A 106 4.17 5.56 2.56
C GLU A 106 3.52 4.80 3.73
N ILE A 107 3.83 3.51 3.90
CA ILE A 107 3.27 2.68 4.96
C ILE A 107 3.74 3.06 6.36
N GLU A 108 4.99 3.51 6.52
CA GLU A 108 5.48 4.00 7.81
C GLU A 108 4.70 5.24 8.26
N GLU A 109 4.48 6.20 7.34
CA GLU A 109 3.68 7.40 7.60
C GLU A 109 2.23 7.03 7.98
N ILE A 110 1.62 6.14 7.21
CA ILE A 110 0.25 5.64 7.47
C ILE A 110 0.16 4.91 8.81
N SER A 111 1.17 4.09 9.15
CA SER A 111 1.20 3.35 10.41
C SER A 111 1.21 4.30 11.60
N LYS A 112 1.99 5.38 11.49
CA LYS A 112 2.04 6.44 12.51
C LYS A 112 0.70 7.16 12.64
N ASP A 113 0.07 7.54 11.54
CA ASP A 113 -1.23 8.23 11.54
C ASP A 113 -2.34 7.33 12.10
N TYR A 114 -2.29 6.03 11.80
CA TYR A 114 -3.18 5.03 12.36
C TYR A 114 -2.99 4.92 13.88
N GLN A 115 -1.75 4.79 14.38
CA GLN A 115 -1.46 4.74 15.81
C GLN A 115 -1.89 6.02 16.53
N GLN A 116 -1.64 7.19 15.93
CA GLN A 116 -2.10 8.46 16.47
C GLN A 116 -3.63 8.52 16.57
N SER A 117 -4.33 7.91 15.62
CA SER A 117 -5.78 7.80 15.62
C SER A 117 -6.31 6.87 16.70
N VAL A 118 -5.65 5.74 16.94
CA VAL A 118 -5.93 4.85 18.09
C VAL A 118 -5.78 5.61 19.40
N LEU A 119 -4.67 6.34 19.56
CA LEU A 119 -4.39 7.13 20.76
C LEU A 119 -5.44 8.22 20.97
N ALA A 120 -5.78 8.98 19.93
CA ALA A 120 -6.81 10.02 19.99
C ALA A 120 -8.20 9.43 20.32
N LEU A 121 -8.51 8.25 19.78
CA LEU A 121 -9.76 7.54 20.08
C LEU A 121 -9.80 7.07 21.54
N SER A 122 -8.67 6.64 22.11
CA SER A 122 -8.61 6.14 23.49
C SER A 122 -9.02 7.16 24.55
N ALA A 123 -8.87 8.46 24.26
CA ALA A 123 -9.30 9.54 25.14
C ALA A 123 -10.84 9.69 25.21
N ILE A 124 -11.57 9.16 24.23
CA ILE A 124 -13.03 9.33 24.09
C ILE A 124 -13.76 8.01 24.27
N ASP A 125 -13.29 6.98 23.58
CA ASP A 125 -13.85 5.63 23.62
C ASP A 125 -12.70 4.61 23.73
N PRO A 126 -12.22 4.33 24.97
CA PRO A 126 -11.12 3.41 25.20
C PRO A 126 -11.44 1.98 24.78
N ILE A 127 -12.72 1.60 24.76
CA ILE A 127 -13.15 0.25 24.35
C ILE A 127 -12.98 0.10 22.84
N GLN A 128 -13.46 1.05 22.05
CA GLN A 128 -13.24 1.04 20.60
C GLN A 128 -11.75 1.13 20.25
N ALA A 129 -10.99 1.99 20.94
CA ALA A 129 -9.54 2.09 20.74
C ALA A 129 -8.82 0.76 21.03
N TYR A 130 -9.21 0.06 22.10
CA TYR A 130 -8.68 -1.26 22.39
C TYR A 130 -8.97 -2.26 21.27
N TYR A 131 -10.21 -2.31 20.76
CA TYR A 131 -10.54 -3.18 19.63
C TYR A 131 -9.75 -2.83 18.37
N LEU A 132 -9.61 -1.55 18.05
CA LEU A 132 -8.80 -1.06 16.93
C LEU A 132 -7.34 -1.55 17.07
N SER A 133 -6.74 -1.35 18.25
CA SER A 133 -5.36 -1.73 18.54
C SER A 133 -5.10 -3.24 18.51
N ARG A 134 -6.14 -4.06 18.72
CA ARG A 134 -6.02 -5.52 18.79
C ARG A 134 -6.19 -6.19 17.43
N ARG A 135 -6.58 -5.46 16.38
CA ARG A 135 -6.70 -6.03 15.03
C ARG A 135 -5.30 -6.34 14.48
N SER A 136 -4.84 -7.56 14.76
CA SER A 136 -3.49 -8.05 14.48
C SER A 136 -3.10 -8.00 13.01
N ASN A 137 -4.09 -8.00 12.11
CA ASN A 137 -3.84 -8.08 10.67
C ASN A 137 -3.25 -6.77 10.12
N ILE A 138 -3.69 -5.61 10.63
CA ILE A 138 -3.16 -4.30 10.22
C ILE A 138 -1.73 -4.12 10.77
N ASP A 139 -1.50 -4.45 12.03
CA ASP A 139 -0.16 -4.43 12.64
C ASP A 139 0.80 -5.42 11.94
N GLN A 140 0.31 -6.60 11.57
CA GLN A 140 1.10 -7.59 10.84
C GLN A 140 1.44 -7.10 9.44
N LEU A 141 0.51 -6.43 8.75
CA LEU A 141 0.78 -5.76 7.47
C LEU A 141 1.88 -4.72 7.63
N PHE A 142 1.74 -3.78 8.58
CA PHE A 142 2.73 -2.73 8.81
C PHE A 142 4.11 -3.29 9.15
N LYS A 143 4.19 -4.31 10.03
CA LYS A 143 5.45 -4.99 10.34
C LYS A 143 6.07 -5.69 9.14
N THR A 144 5.24 -6.29 8.30
CA THR A 144 5.73 -6.97 7.09
C THR A 144 6.33 -5.96 6.11
N PHE A 145 5.67 -4.83 5.90
CA PHE A 145 6.19 -3.76 5.04
C PHE A 145 7.41 -3.04 5.62
N SER A 146 7.42 -2.77 6.93
CA SER A 146 8.61 -2.19 7.58
C SER A 146 9.80 -3.14 7.50
N GLY A 147 9.57 -4.44 7.69
CA GLY A 147 10.61 -5.46 7.52
C GLY A 147 11.12 -5.58 6.07
N LEU A 148 10.31 -5.21 5.06
CA LEU A 148 10.79 -5.12 3.68
C LEU A 148 11.73 -3.93 3.49
N ALA A 149 11.51 -2.82 4.20
CA ALA A 149 12.37 -1.64 4.17
C ALA A 149 13.73 -1.91 4.84
N ASP A 150 13.70 -2.52 6.02
CA ASP A 150 14.89 -2.79 6.84
C ASP A 150 15.84 -3.82 6.19
N GLN A 151 15.29 -4.70 5.35
CA GLN A 151 16.06 -5.72 4.62
C GLN A 151 16.79 -5.16 3.39
N ILE A 152 16.78 -3.85 3.12
CA ILE A 152 17.51 -3.25 1.99
C ILE A 152 18.78 -2.53 2.50
N PRO A 153 19.85 -3.23 2.94
CA PRO A 153 21.14 -2.57 3.10
C PRO A 153 21.60 -2.05 1.72
N VAL A 154 21.83 -0.74 1.67
CA VAL A 154 22.06 0.04 0.44
C VAL A 154 23.43 -0.26 -0.22
N GLN A 155 24.27 -1.14 0.33
CA GLN A 155 25.73 -1.03 0.06
C GLN A 155 26.40 -2.16 -0.75
N SER A 156 25.74 -3.25 -1.13
CA SER A 156 26.41 -4.35 -1.87
C SER A 156 25.62 -4.86 -3.09
N PRO A 157 26.21 -4.88 -4.31
CA PRO A 157 25.60 -5.50 -5.49
C PRO A 157 25.31 -7.00 -5.36
N GLN A 158 26.05 -7.73 -4.50
CA GLN A 158 25.89 -9.16 -4.28
C GLN A 158 24.77 -9.50 -3.29
N GLU A 159 24.51 -8.65 -2.29
CA GLU A 159 23.42 -8.85 -1.32
C GLU A 159 22.04 -8.54 -1.92
N ARG A 160 21.97 -7.73 -2.98
CA ARG A 160 20.72 -7.40 -3.68
C ARG A 160 19.96 -8.65 -4.16
N ALA A 161 20.65 -9.73 -4.51
CA ALA A 161 20.00 -10.96 -5.00
C ALA A 161 19.27 -11.75 -3.88
N GLU A 162 19.84 -11.82 -2.67
CA GLU A 162 19.22 -12.50 -1.52
C GLU A 162 18.06 -11.69 -0.91
N ILE A 163 18.23 -10.38 -0.84
CA ILE A 163 17.20 -9.43 -0.40
C ILE A 163 15.98 -9.50 -1.34
N GLN A 164 16.22 -9.62 -2.65
CA GLN A 164 15.17 -9.72 -3.65
C GLN A 164 14.38 -11.02 -3.58
N HIS A 165 15.03 -12.15 -3.31
CA HIS A 165 14.34 -13.43 -3.12
C HIS A 165 13.45 -13.37 -1.88
N SER A 166 13.93 -12.74 -0.79
CA SER A 166 13.14 -12.52 0.42
C SER A 166 11.94 -11.59 0.16
N LEU A 167 12.13 -10.53 -0.63
CA LEU A 167 11.07 -9.60 -1.05
C LEU A 167 9.98 -10.27 -1.90
N SER A 168 10.35 -11.08 -2.89
CA SER A 168 9.38 -11.81 -3.70
C SER A 168 8.64 -12.85 -2.88
N VAL A 169 9.35 -13.58 -2.02
CA VAL A 169 8.72 -14.55 -1.12
C VAL A 169 7.78 -13.84 -0.16
N VAL A 170 8.14 -12.68 0.39
CA VAL A 170 7.24 -11.91 1.28
C VAL A 170 6.03 -11.38 0.52
N LEU A 171 6.18 -10.80 -0.67
CA LEU A 171 5.07 -10.32 -1.48
C LEU A 171 4.12 -11.44 -1.94
N ASP A 172 4.67 -12.61 -2.26
CA ASP A 172 3.91 -13.78 -2.69
C ASP A 172 3.31 -14.54 -1.48
N THR A 173 3.97 -14.49 -0.32
CA THR A 173 3.50 -15.05 0.96
C THR A 173 2.52 -14.13 1.68
N LEU A 174 2.52 -12.83 1.35
CA LEU A 174 1.51 -11.88 1.78
C LEU A 174 0.21 -12.30 1.10
N LYS A 175 -0.47 -13.27 1.72
CA LYS A 175 -1.66 -13.89 1.15
C LYS A 175 -2.60 -12.76 0.79
N PRO A 176 -3.08 -12.67 -0.47
CA PRO A 176 -4.05 -11.64 -0.87
C PRO A 176 -5.26 -11.62 0.07
N LYS A 177 -5.56 -12.77 0.69
CA LYS A 177 -6.53 -12.93 1.77
C LYS A 177 -6.25 -12.08 3.02
N ILE A 178 -5.02 -11.99 3.52
CA ILE A 178 -4.68 -11.13 4.68
C ILE A 178 -4.93 -9.66 4.34
N PHE A 179 -4.60 -9.25 3.11
CA PHE A 179 -4.83 -7.89 2.65
C PHE A 179 -6.33 -7.56 2.57
N GLU A 180 -7.11 -8.46 1.98
CA GLU A 180 -8.57 -8.31 1.88
C GLU A 180 -9.27 -8.37 3.23
N ASP A 181 -8.86 -9.28 4.11
CA ASP A 181 -9.37 -9.35 5.47
C ASP A 181 -9.05 -8.06 6.23
N SER A 182 -7.83 -7.53 6.11
CA SER A 182 -7.44 -6.26 6.76
C SER A 182 -8.21 -5.05 6.23
N LEU A 183 -8.43 -4.96 4.91
CA LEU A 183 -9.25 -3.92 4.32
C LEU A 183 -10.71 -4.02 4.77
N ARG A 184 -11.28 -5.23 4.83
CA ARG A 184 -12.65 -5.44 5.32
C ARG A 184 -12.78 -5.03 6.78
N GLU A 185 -11.82 -5.43 7.61
CA GLU A 185 -11.77 -5.06 9.02
C GLU A 185 -11.67 -3.55 9.21
N LEU A 186 -10.82 -2.88 8.43
CA LEU A 186 -10.69 -1.42 8.44
C LEU A 186 -11.97 -0.72 7.95
N GLU A 187 -12.67 -1.27 6.95
CA GLU A 187 -13.96 -0.77 6.50
C GLU A 187 -15.03 -0.85 7.60
N GLU A 188 -15.05 -1.95 8.37
CA GLU A 188 -15.94 -2.09 9.53
C GLU A 188 -15.64 -1.05 10.60
N ASP A 189 -14.36 -0.81 10.90
CA ASP A 189 -13.93 0.21 11.87
C ASP A 189 -14.32 1.62 11.42
N ILE A 190 -14.10 1.95 10.15
CA ILE A 190 -14.54 3.21 9.53
C ILE A 190 -16.05 3.38 9.71
N LYS A 191 -16.84 2.35 9.46
CA LYS A 191 -18.30 2.39 9.64
C LYS A 191 -18.66 2.57 11.11
N SER A 192 -18.02 1.84 12.03
CA SER A 192 -18.27 1.94 13.47
C SER A 192 -18.03 3.37 13.99
N ILE A 193 -16.87 3.94 13.66
CA ILE A 193 -16.50 5.31 14.06
C ILE A 193 -17.41 6.34 13.38
N ALA A 194 -17.70 6.17 12.09
CA ALA A 194 -18.62 7.07 11.39
C ALA A 194 -20.04 7.06 11.97
N CYS A 195 -20.51 5.90 12.46
CA CYS A 195 -21.79 5.80 13.16
C CYS A 195 -21.78 6.60 14.47
N SER A 196 -20.66 6.53 15.23
CA SER A 196 -20.45 7.30 16.46
C SER A 196 -20.44 8.82 16.22
N VAL A 197 -20.01 9.28 15.04
CA VAL A 197 -20.13 10.69 14.63
C VAL A 197 -21.59 11.04 14.30
N GLY A 198 -22.26 10.19 13.52
CA GLY A 198 -23.67 10.30 13.16
C GLY A 198 -24.04 9.60 11.85
N ILE A 199 -25.33 9.30 11.68
CA ILE A 199 -25.88 8.51 10.56
C ILE A 199 -25.50 9.09 9.18
N CYS A 200 -25.54 10.42 9.01
CA CYS A 200 -25.15 11.04 7.74
C CYS A 200 -23.67 10.80 7.42
N THR A 201 -22.79 10.83 8.42
CA THR A 201 -21.37 10.54 8.27
C THR A 201 -21.15 9.07 7.94
N TRP A 202 -21.87 8.15 8.59
CA TRP A 202 -21.85 6.73 8.28
C TRP A 202 -22.15 6.43 6.81
N ILE A 203 -23.22 7.00 6.26
CA ILE A 203 -23.59 6.84 4.85
C ILE A 203 -22.48 7.40 3.93
N ARG A 204 -21.93 8.58 4.27
CA ARG A 204 -20.88 9.22 3.46
C ARG A 204 -19.57 8.43 3.49
N ALA A 205 -19.17 7.93 4.65
CA ALA A 205 -17.97 7.10 4.81
C ALA A 205 -18.09 5.81 4.01
N GLY A 206 -19.23 5.11 4.09
CA GLY A 206 -19.49 3.92 3.27
C GLY A 206 -19.46 4.21 1.75
N LYS A 207 -19.96 5.37 1.31
CA LYS A 207 -19.83 5.82 -0.08
C LYS A 207 -18.38 6.15 -0.46
N ALA A 208 -17.61 6.74 0.45
CA ALA A 208 -16.21 7.07 0.22
C ALA A 208 -15.37 5.79 0.02
N VAL A 209 -15.53 4.80 0.89
CA VAL A 209 -14.85 3.49 0.76
C VAL A 209 -15.15 2.83 -0.59
N LYS A 210 -16.43 2.79 -1.00
CA LYS A 210 -16.82 2.24 -2.32
C LYS A 210 -16.25 3.02 -3.50
N ARG A 211 -16.08 4.34 -3.38
CA ARG A 211 -15.46 5.17 -4.42
C ARG A 211 -13.96 4.92 -4.50
N ILE A 212 -13.29 4.75 -3.36
CA ILE A 212 -11.87 4.39 -3.31
C ILE A 212 -11.64 3.09 -4.07
N GLN A 213 -12.38 2.04 -3.72
CA GLN A 213 -12.31 0.72 -4.36
C GLN A 213 -12.46 0.76 -5.90
N THR A 214 -13.26 1.70 -6.43
CA THR A 214 -13.52 1.81 -7.88
C THR A 214 -12.63 2.83 -8.62
N SER A 215 -12.02 3.78 -7.93
CA SER A 215 -11.22 4.87 -8.53
C SER A 215 -9.72 4.57 -8.58
N VAL A 216 -9.24 3.72 -7.67
CA VAL A 216 -7.83 3.36 -7.54
C VAL A 216 -7.30 2.69 -8.83
N ASP A 217 -8.13 1.94 -9.55
CA ASP A 217 -7.71 1.23 -10.78
C ASP A 217 -7.27 2.15 -11.92
N LYS A 218 -7.79 3.39 -12.00
CA LYS A 218 -7.45 4.33 -13.09
C LYS A 218 -6.29 5.25 -12.75
N THR A 219 -6.19 5.65 -11.48
CA THR A 219 -5.23 6.69 -11.05
C THR A 219 -3.81 6.13 -11.00
N ILE A 220 -3.63 4.90 -10.53
CA ILE A 220 -2.32 4.25 -10.40
C ILE A 220 -1.63 4.08 -11.76
N VAL A 221 -2.38 3.68 -12.80
CA VAL A 221 -1.81 3.49 -14.15
C VAL A 221 -1.24 4.80 -14.68
N ASN A 222 -1.94 5.91 -14.44
CA ASN A 222 -1.49 7.24 -14.86
C ASN A 222 -0.31 7.74 -14.01
N ASP A 223 -0.29 7.43 -12.70
CA ASP A 223 0.81 7.82 -11.81
C ASP A 223 2.11 7.06 -12.10
N LEU A 224 2.02 5.79 -12.53
CA LEU A 224 3.19 4.97 -12.85
C LEU A 224 3.67 5.11 -14.29
N GLU A 225 2.86 5.62 -15.21
CA GLU A 225 3.28 5.86 -16.61
C GLU A 225 4.49 6.81 -16.75
N PRO A 226 4.56 7.98 -16.09
CA PRO A 226 5.75 8.83 -16.14
C PRO A 226 6.97 8.12 -15.53
N PHE A 227 6.77 7.34 -14.48
CA PHE A 227 7.84 6.57 -13.86
C PHE A 227 8.39 5.48 -14.79
N LEU A 228 7.50 4.77 -15.48
CA LEU A 228 7.88 3.79 -16.49
C LEU A 228 8.69 4.45 -17.61
N LYS A 229 8.26 5.64 -18.03
CA LYS A 229 8.91 6.43 -19.08
C LYS A 229 10.30 6.92 -18.67
N ASP A 230 10.49 7.30 -17.41
CA ASP A 230 11.78 7.73 -16.87
C ASP A 230 12.76 6.56 -16.67
N LEU A 231 12.25 5.35 -16.38
CA LEU A 231 13.09 4.14 -16.22
C LEU A 231 13.46 3.45 -17.53
N MET A 232 12.65 3.63 -18.58
CA MET A 232 12.89 2.96 -19.86
C MET A 232 14.28 3.24 -20.47
N PRO A 233 14.81 4.48 -20.47
CA PRO A 233 16.13 4.77 -21.03
C PRO A 233 17.25 3.99 -20.36
N ASP A 234 17.30 4.00 -19.02
CA ASP A 234 18.33 3.30 -18.24
C ASP A 234 18.30 1.78 -18.48
N VAL A 235 17.10 1.23 -18.64
CA VAL A 235 16.90 -0.19 -18.94
C VAL A 235 17.35 -0.51 -20.37
N ILE A 236 16.99 0.33 -21.35
CA ILE A 236 17.40 0.15 -22.75
C ILE A 236 18.93 0.24 -22.87
N GLU A 237 19.57 1.19 -22.19
CA GLU A 237 21.02 1.34 -22.15
C GLU A 237 21.69 0.12 -21.51
N ALA A 238 21.16 -0.37 -20.38
CA ALA A 238 21.63 -1.60 -19.76
C ALA A 238 21.49 -2.82 -20.68
N MET A 239 20.40 -2.92 -21.46
CA MET A 239 20.20 -4.00 -22.43
C MET A 239 21.19 -3.91 -23.61
N GLN A 240 21.45 -2.71 -24.13
CA GLN A 240 22.42 -2.48 -25.20
C GLN A 240 23.86 -2.79 -24.76
N SER A 241 24.20 -2.51 -23.50
CA SER A 241 25.51 -2.85 -22.92
C SER A 241 25.79 -4.35 -22.82
N ILE A 242 24.75 -5.20 -22.88
CA ILE A 242 24.86 -6.67 -22.80
C ILE A 242 25.05 -7.29 -24.19
N GLN A 243 24.74 -6.57 -25.28
CA GLN A 243 24.86 -7.10 -26.65
C GLN A 243 26.27 -7.21 -27.29
N PRO A 244 27.42 -6.72 -26.75
CA PRO A 244 28.67 -6.81 -27.51
C PRO A 244 29.34 -8.21 -27.52
N PHE A 245 28.77 -9.27 -26.94
CA PHE A 245 29.48 -10.55 -26.77
C PHE A 245 29.12 -11.69 -27.74
N GLN A 246 28.20 -11.53 -28.69
CA GLN A 246 27.89 -12.61 -29.67
C GLN A 246 28.34 -12.35 -31.12
N THR A 247 29.12 -11.29 -31.39
CA THR A 247 29.69 -11.06 -32.73
C THR A 247 31.10 -11.59 -32.93
N VAL A 248 31.58 -12.53 -32.10
CA VAL A 248 32.90 -13.14 -32.29
C VAL A 248 32.79 -14.62 -32.65
N ALA A 249 33.00 -14.86 -33.95
CA ALA A 249 33.62 -16.03 -34.54
C ALA A 249 32.82 -17.34 -34.67
N THR A 250 31.84 -17.35 -35.57
CA THR A 250 31.75 -18.46 -36.53
C THR A 250 32.70 -18.15 -37.69
N VAL A 251 34.01 -18.20 -37.42
CA VAL A 251 35.01 -18.28 -38.49
C VAL A 251 34.84 -19.66 -39.10
N ALA A 252 34.33 -19.70 -40.32
CA ALA A 252 34.28 -20.88 -41.15
C ALA A 252 35.65 -21.58 -41.14
N GLN A 253 35.71 -22.81 -40.61
CA GLN A 253 36.77 -23.75 -40.97
C GLN A 253 36.40 -24.35 -42.34
N PRO A 254 37.14 -24.05 -43.42
CA PRO A 254 37.11 -24.89 -44.60
C PRO A 254 37.88 -26.18 -44.26
N CYS A 255 37.18 -27.25 -43.90
CA CYS A 255 37.78 -28.59 -43.95
C CYS A 255 37.94 -28.97 -45.42
N SER A 256 39.19 -28.85 -45.87
CA SER A 256 39.70 -29.32 -47.15
C SER A 256 39.21 -30.72 -47.50
N GLN A 257 38.86 -30.86 -48.78
CA GLN A 257 38.79 -32.14 -49.48
C GLN A 257 40.13 -32.89 -49.33
N VAL A 258 40.06 -34.15 -48.93
CA VAL A 258 41.12 -35.14 -49.18
C VAL A 258 40.46 -36.29 -49.93
N ASP A 259 40.48 -36.18 -51.25
CA ASP A 259 40.33 -37.30 -52.18
C ASP A 259 41.72 -37.92 -52.40
N THR A 260 41.86 -39.22 -52.15
CA THR A 260 42.82 -40.22 -52.72
C THR A 260 42.79 -41.44 -51.78
N GLU A 261 42.78 -42.70 -52.19
CA GLU A 261 42.69 -43.36 -53.47
C GLU A 261 42.50 -44.85 -53.14
N THR A 262 41.73 -45.54 -53.98
CA THR A 262 41.50 -46.98 -54.00
C THR A 262 42.81 -47.79 -54.04
N THR A 263 42.92 -48.87 -53.27
CA THR A 263 43.53 -50.12 -53.78
C THR A 263 43.08 -51.37 -53.04
N ARG A 264 42.49 -52.28 -53.83
CA ARG A 264 42.28 -53.71 -53.57
C ARG A 264 43.62 -54.45 -53.43
N THR A 265 43.69 -55.43 -52.54
CA THR A 265 44.38 -56.73 -52.73
C THR A 265 43.97 -57.61 -51.52
N THR A 266 43.11 -58.61 -51.68
CA THR A 266 43.38 -60.01 -52.07
C THR A 266 44.30 -60.75 -51.09
N ASP A 267 43.80 -61.92 -50.67
CA ASP A 267 44.47 -63.14 -50.22
C ASP A 267 44.45 -63.55 -48.73
N GLN A 268 43.89 -64.78 -48.59
CA GLN A 268 43.97 -65.83 -47.56
C GLN A 268 43.09 -65.75 -46.30
#